data_AF-A0A1V6CI56-F1
#
_entry.id   AF-A0A1V6CI56-F1
#
_cell.length_a   1.000
_cell.length_b   1.000
_cell.length_c   1.000
_cell.angle_alpha   90.00
_cell.angle_beta   90.00
_cell.angle_gamma   90.00
#
_symmetry.space_group_name_H-M   'P 1'
#
loop_
_entity.id
_entity.type
_entity.pdbx_description
1 polymer ?
#
loop_
_entity_poly.entity_id
_entity_poly.type
_entity_poly.pdbx_seq_one_letter_code
_entity_poly.pdbx_strand_id
1 'polypeptide(L)'
;MSPLSPYSGKYVGYTIDKGQLSFDLKYLIVQRKIEAQNRILFDQLTFGEKVESPDAIKLPVKLAVTLLKDRQGKINLDIPVTGNLDDPQFSIWSIVWKIIKNLLVKAATSPFALLGALFGGGEDLSFVEFDYGRSSLTDTAIKKLETLNKALQDRPAVNVEIVGYVDPEKDREGLKNLLLSRRVKAQKAKDLAKKSEAPARVDDVKIGPEEYEKYLRLAYGAEKFAKPRNIIGLTKKLPVPEMEKLMLTNIAVKDEDLRNLALERATSVKDFILRSDKVAPNRLFIVQAQNFTPEKKENLKASRVDFRIK
;
A
#
# COMPACT_ATOMS: atom_id res chain seq x y z
N MET A 1 -4.98 -22.29 -36.09
CA MET A 1 -5.44 -22.30 -34.68
C MET A 1 -4.38 -22.95 -33.82
N SER A 2 -4.08 -22.40 -32.64
CA SER A 2 -3.10 -23.02 -31.73
C SER A 2 -3.59 -24.41 -31.30
N PRO A 3 -2.73 -25.45 -31.30
CA PRO A 3 -3.12 -26.81 -30.91
C PRO A 3 -3.64 -26.92 -29.46
N LEU A 4 -3.40 -25.89 -28.63
CA LEU A 4 -3.87 -25.82 -27.25
C LEU A 4 -5.31 -25.28 -27.12
N SER A 5 -5.90 -24.73 -28.18
CA SER A 5 -7.21 -24.03 -28.15
C SER A 5 -8.39 -24.89 -27.67
N PRO A 6 -8.49 -26.19 -28.02
CA PRO A 6 -9.57 -27.04 -27.49
C PRO A 6 -9.50 -27.21 -25.97
N TYR A 7 -8.29 -27.37 -25.41
CA TYR A 7 -8.08 -27.54 -23.98
C TYR A 7 -8.26 -26.23 -23.22
N SER A 8 -7.73 -25.11 -23.74
CA SER A 8 -7.91 -23.80 -23.13
C SER A 8 -9.38 -23.36 -23.18
N GLY A 9 -10.09 -23.64 -24.27
CA GLY A 9 -11.53 -23.38 -24.39
C GLY A 9 -12.33 -24.10 -23.30
N LYS A 10 -12.04 -25.40 -23.08
CA LYS A 10 -12.75 -26.20 -22.06
C LYS A 10 -12.51 -25.72 -20.63
N TYR A 11 -11.25 -25.49 -20.23
CA TYR A 11 -10.91 -25.26 -18.82
C TYR A 11 -10.73 -23.78 -18.44
N VAL A 12 -10.32 -22.94 -19.40
CA VAL A 12 -10.08 -21.50 -19.19
C VAL A 12 -11.24 -20.66 -19.73
N GLY A 13 -12.04 -21.19 -20.67
CA GLY A 13 -13.15 -20.48 -21.30
C GLY A 13 -12.72 -19.53 -22.41
N TYR A 14 -11.49 -19.66 -22.92
CA TYR A 14 -10.96 -18.86 -24.03
C TYR A 14 -10.05 -19.72 -24.93
N THR A 15 -10.11 -19.47 -26.24
CA THR A 15 -9.10 -19.99 -27.17
C THR A 15 -7.77 -19.25 -26.99
N ILE A 16 -6.68 -19.84 -27.50
CA ILE A 16 -5.36 -19.19 -27.51
C ILE A 16 -5.06 -18.77 -28.95
N ASP A 17 -5.01 -17.47 -29.19
CA ASP A 17 -4.64 -16.91 -30.49
C ASP A 17 -3.14 -17.04 -30.73
N LYS A 18 -2.35 -16.72 -29.70
CA LYS A 18 -0.89 -16.73 -29.77
C LYS A 18 -0.29 -17.10 -28.42
N GLY A 19 0.82 -17.81 -28.45
CA GLY A 19 1.66 -18.06 -27.29
C GLY A 19 2.58 -19.25 -27.50
N GLN A 20 3.70 -19.26 -26.79
CA GLN A 20 4.60 -20.40 -26.69
C GLN A 20 4.58 -20.90 -25.26
N LEU A 21 4.53 -22.22 -25.09
CA LEU A 21 4.62 -22.88 -23.80
C LEU A 21 5.89 -23.72 -23.77
N SER A 22 6.70 -23.54 -22.75
CA SER A 22 7.93 -24.29 -22.51
C SER A 22 7.95 -24.83 -21.09
N PHE A 23 8.48 -26.04 -20.96
CA PHE A 23 8.58 -26.76 -19.69
C PHE A 23 10.04 -27.15 -19.45
N ASP A 24 10.55 -26.85 -18.26
CA ASP A 24 11.80 -27.38 -17.74
C ASP A 24 11.48 -28.15 -16.45
N LEU A 25 11.73 -29.46 -16.47
CA LEU A 25 11.28 -30.39 -15.45
C LEU A 25 12.49 -31.14 -14.88
N LYS A 26 12.66 -31.07 -13.57
CA LYS A 26 13.70 -31.83 -12.85
C LYS A 26 13.06 -32.64 -11.75
N TYR A 27 13.34 -33.94 -11.73
CA TYR A 27 12.77 -34.86 -10.76
C TYR A 27 13.89 -35.65 -10.09
N LEU A 28 13.90 -35.63 -8.77
CA LEU A 28 14.74 -36.47 -7.93
C LEU A 28 13.82 -37.43 -7.15
N ILE A 29 14.13 -38.72 -7.20
CA ILE A 29 13.39 -39.73 -6.46
C ILE A 29 14.37 -40.49 -5.56
N VAL A 30 14.15 -40.43 -4.26
CA VAL A 30 14.96 -41.12 -3.24
C VAL A 30 14.01 -41.79 -2.25
N GLN A 31 14.15 -43.10 -2.06
CA GLN A 31 13.31 -43.87 -1.11
C GLN A 31 11.81 -43.60 -1.28
N ARG A 32 11.33 -43.62 -2.53
CA ARG A 32 9.92 -43.34 -2.90
C ARG A 32 9.40 -41.94 -2.56
N LYS A 33 10.26 -41.05 -2.05
CA LYS A 33 10.00 -39.61 -2.00
C LYS A 33 10.42 -38.98 -3.31
N ILE A 34 9.57 -38.12 -3.83
CA ILE A 34 9.85 -37.33 -5.03
C ILE A 34 10.02 -35.87 -4.66
N GLU A 35 11.05 -35.27 -5.24
CA GLU A 35 11.28 -33.83 -5.27
C GLU A 35 11.26 -33.39 -6.75
N ALA A 36 10.27 -32.59 -7.10
CA ALA A 36 10.03 -32.11 -8.45
C ALA A 36 10.22 -30.60 -8.51
N GLN A 37 10.97 -30.12 -9.50
CA GLN A 37 11.01 -28.72 -9.90
C GLN A 37 10.33 -28.61 -11.26
N ASN A 38 9.19 -27.93 -11.30
CA ASN A 38 8.42 -27.73 -12.54
C ASN A 38 8.48 -26.24 -12.90
N ARG A 39 9.26 -25.91 -13.92
CA ARG A 39 9.33 -24.55 -14.46
C ARG A 39 8.49 -24.47 -15.72
N ILE A 40 7.47 -23.62 -15.66
CA ILE A 40 6.50 -23.42 -16.74
C ILE A 40 6.67 -21.99 -17.24
N LEU A 41 7.06 -21.85 -18.50
CA LEU A 41 7.21 -20.56 -19.16
C LEU A 41 6.15 -20.42 -20.25
N PHE A 42 5.30 -19.41 -20.11
CA PHE A 42 4.47 -18.93 -21.20
C PHE A 42 5.08 -17.65 -21.77
N ASP A 43 5.28 -17.62 -23.09
CA ASP A 43 5.76 -16.46 -23.82
C ASP A 43 4.67 -15.93 -24.76
N GLN A 44 4.45 -14.62 -24.75
CA GLN A 44 3.50 -13.91 -25.62
C GLN A 44 2.05 -14.46 -25.61
N LEU A 45 1.58 -14.99 -24.47
CA LEU A 45 0.24 -15.54 -24.34
C LEU A 45 -0.85 -14.51 -24.64
N THR A 46 -1.70 -14.78 -25.63
CA THR A 46 -2.84 -13.94 -26.03
C THR A 46 -4.08 -14.82 -26.15
N PHE A 47 -5.14 -14.43 -25.44
CA PHE A 47 -6.44 -15.10 -25.52
C PHE A 47 -7.22 -14.60 -26.73
N GLY A 48 -7.87 -15.53 -27.42
CA GLY A 48 -8.81 -15.24 -28.50
C GLY A 48 -10.25 -15.15 -28.01
N GLU A 49 -11.13 -15.77 -28.79
CA GLU A 49 -12.57 -15.82 -28.55
C GLU A 49 -12.93 -16.53 -27.24
N LYS A 50 -14.00 -16.05 -26.61
CA LYS A 50 -14.58 -16.69 -25.43
C LYS A 50 -15.28 -17.98 -25.85
N VAL A 51 -15.08 -19.04 -25.08
CA VAL A 51 -15.73 -20.34 -25.29
C VAL A 51 -16.63 -20.61 -24.08
N GLU A 52 -17.91 -20.87 -24.34
CA GLU A 52 -18.81 -21.34 -23.30
C GLU A 52 -18.48 -22.78 -22.94
N SER A 53 -18.13 -23.01 -21.68
CA SER A 53 -17.85 -24.34 -21.15
C SER A 53 -18.32 -24.41 -19.69
N PRO A 54 -19.03 -25.49 -19.30
CA PRO A 54 -19.44 -25.68 -17.91
C PRO A 54 -18.24 -25.92 -16.98
N ASP A 55 -17.12 -26.41 -17.53
CA ASP A 55 -15.87 -26.69 -16.81
C ASP A 55 -14.93 -25.46 -16.75
N ALA A 56 -15.29 -24.36 -17.39
CA ALA A 56 -14.43 -23.18 -17.44
C ALA A 56 -14.39 -22.43 -16.10
N ILE A 57 -13.22 -21.86 -15.81
CA ILE A 57 -13.05 -20.98 -14.66
C ILE A 57 -13.91 -19.73 -14.84
N LYS A 58 -14.82 -19.47 -13.90
CA LYS A 58 -15.74 -18.31 -13.88
C LYS A 58 -15.08 -17.01 -13.38
N LEU A 59 -13.81 -16.80 -13.69
CA LEU A 59 -13.03 -15.63 -13.24
C LEU A 59 -12.60 -14.76 -14.41
N PRO A 60 -12.22 -13.48 -14.16
CA PRO A 60 -11.63 -12.62 -15.18
C PRO A 60 -10.21 -13.08 -15.54
N VAL A 61 -10.09 -14.19 -16.28
CA VAL A 61 -8.80 -14.82 -16.62
C VAL A 61 -7.86 -13.86 -17.36
N LYS A 62 -8.40 -12.97 -18.20
CA LYS A 62 -7.61 -11.92 -18.87
C LYS A 62 -6.88 -11.03 -17.87
N LEU A 63 -7.56 -10.55 -16.82
CA LEU A 63 -6.95 -9.74 -15.75
C LEU A 63 -5.89 -10.55 -15.00
N ALA A 64 -6.23 -11.79 -14.63
CA ALA A 64 -5.31 -12.68 -13.92
C ALA A 64 -4.01 -12.89 -14.69
N VAL A 65 -4.10 -13.14 -16.00
CA VAL A 65 -2.93 -13.31 -16.88
C VAL A 65 -2.15 -12.01 -17.05
N THR A 66 -2.81 -10.86 -17.17
CA THR A 66 -2.13 -9.56 -17.22
C THR A 66 -1.28 -9.29 -15.98
N LEU A 67 -1.75 -9.70 -14.80
CA LEU A 67 -1.02 -9.55 -13.53
C LEU A 67 0.16 -10.51 -13.37
N LEU A 68 0.14 -11.62 -14.11
CA LEU A 68 1.21 -12.62 -14.08
C LEU A 68 2.30 -12.33 -15.12
N LYS A 69 2.00 -11.54 -16.15
CA LYS A 69 2.95 -11.18 -17.20
C LYS A 69 4.01 -10.20 -16.69
N ASP A 70 5.27 -10.53 -16.93
CA ASP A 70 6.41 -9.65 -16.70
C ASP A 70 6.57 -8.57 -17.79
N ARG A 71 7.66 -7.80 -17.71
CA ARG A 71 7.96 -6.72 -18.65
C ARG A 71 8.23 -7.20 -20.08
N GLN A 72 8.61 -8.46 -20.23
CA GLN A 72 8.87 -9.12 -21.50
C GLN A 72 7.60 -9.81 -22.03
N GLY A 73 6.47 -9.73 -21.32
CA GLY A 73 5.23 -10.40 -21.68
C GLY A 73 5.23 -11.89 -21.37
N LYS A 74 6.17 -12.35 -20.54
CA LYS A 74 6.33 -13.76 -20.15
C LYS A 74 5.66 -14.01 -18.80
N ILE A 75 5.20 -15.25 -18.61
CA ILE A 75 4.70 -15.76 -17.33
C ILE A 75 5.60 -16.91 -16.96
N ASN A 76 6.39 -16.73 -15.91
CA ASN A 76 7.31 -17.73 -15.41
C ASN A 76 6.79 -18.26 -14.07
N LEU A 77 6.45 -19.55 -14.03
CA LEU A 77 5.96 -20.24 -12.85
C LEU A 77 6.98 -21.29 -12.43
N ASP A 78 7.57 -21.13 -11.25
CA ASP A 78 8.40 -22.15 -10.62
C ASP A 78 7.57 -22.85 -9.52
N ILE A 79 7.22 -24.11 -9.76
CA ILE A 79 6.31 -24.88 -8.92
C ILE A 79 7.07 -26.09 -8.37
N PRO A 80 7.70 -25.96 -7.18
CA PRO A 80 8.28 -27.10 -6.50
C PRO A 80 7.16 -27.99 -5.95
N VAL A 81 7.30 -29.31 -6.15
CA VAL A 81 6.37 -30.31 -5.61
C VAL A 81 7.18 -31.40 -4.93
N THR A 82 6.88 -31.64 -3.66
CA THR A 82 7.45 -32.75 -2.91
C THR A 82 6.34 -33.69 -2.47
N GLY A 83 6.61 -34.99 -2.43
CA GLY A 83 5.65 -35.95 -1.86
C GLY A 83 6.15 -37.38 -1.84
N ASN A 84 5.27 -38.29 -1.46
CA ASN A 84 5.55 -39.72 -1.41
C ASN A 84 4.77 -40.44 -2.52
N LEU A 85 5.45 -41.28 -3.29
CA LEU A 85 4.86 -42.10 -4.35
C LEU A 85 3.96 -43.22 -3.81
N ASP A 86 4.03 -43.53 -2.51
CA ASP A 86 3.13 -44.47 -1.83
C ASP A 86 1.79 -43.86 -1.42
N ASP A 87 1.67 -42.52 -1.43
CA ASP A 87 0.42 -41.87 -1.10
C ASP A 87 -0.54 -41.94 -2.31
N PRO A 88 -1.66 -42.67 -2.24
CA PRO A 88 -2.60 -42.78 -3.35
C PRO A 88 -3.29 -41.46 -3.69
N GLN A 89 -3.25 -40.46 -2.81
CA GLN A 89 -3.74 -39.11 -3.09
C GLN A 89 -2.68 -38.22 -3.76
N PHE A 90 -1.42 -38.65 -3.79
CA PHE A 90 -0.34 -37.88 -4.38
C PHE A 90 -0.38 -37.96 -5.92
N SER A 91 -0.65 -36.82 -6.55
CA SER A 91 -0.54 -36.63 -7.99
C SER A 91 0.12 -35.30 -8.29
N ILE A 92 1.29 -35.35 -8.92
CA ILE A 92 2.09 -34.18 -9.31
C ILE A 92 1.24 -33.23 -10.15
N TRP A 93 0.54 -33.75 -11.15
CA TRP A 93 -0.25 -32.95 -12.08
C TRP A 93 -1.45 -32.28 -11.39
N SER A 94 -2.11 -32.99 -10.48
CA SER A 94 -3.21 -32.42 -9.68
C SER A 94 -2.72 -31.29 -8.76
N ILE A 95 -1.54 -31.43 -8.16
CA ILE A 95 -0.93 -30.40 -7.30
C ILE A 95 -0.54 -29.17 -8.12
N VAL A 96 0.14 -29.35 -9.25
CA VAL A 96 0.53 -28.27 -10.16
C VAL A 96 -0.71 -27.50 -10.63
N TRP A 97 -1.76 -28.20 -11.06
CA TRP A 97 -3.00 -27.56 -11.50
C TRP A 97 -3.71 -26.80 -10.37
N LYS A 98 -3.70 -27.34 -9.14
CA LYS A 98 -4.24 -26.66 -7.96
C LYS A 98 -3.49 -25.35 -7.68
N ILE A 99 -2.16 -25.34 -7.79
CA ILE A 99 -1.33 -24.15 -7.59
C ILE A 99 -1.63 -23.09 -8.66
N ILE A 100 -1.68 -23.48 -9.95
CA ILE A 100 -2.02 -22.58 -11.05
C ILE A 100 -3.43 -21.99 -10.87
N LYS A 101 -4.42 -22.83 -10.53
CA LYS A 101 -5.80 -22.39 -10.26
C LYS A 101 -5.82 -21.38 -9.12
N ASN A 102 -5.15 -21.67 -8.01
CA ASN A 102 -5.07 -20.76 -6.86
C ASN A 102 -4.38 -19.43 -7.23
N LEU A 103 -3.37 -19.48 -8.08
CA LEU A 103 -2.68 -18.28 -8.57
C LEU A 103 -3.62 -17.40 -9.39
N LEU A 104 -4.39 -17.99 -10.31
CA LEU A 104 -5.38 -17.28 -11.12
C LEU A 104 -6.53 -16.72 -10.26
N VAL A 105 -6.99 -17.49 -9.27
CA VAL A 105 -8.00 -17.03 -8.30
C VAL A 105 -7.47 -15.81 -7.55
N LYS A 106 -6.27 -15.89 -6.95
CA LYS A 106 -5.66 -14.77 -6.23
C LYS A 106 -5.43 -13.55 -7.13
N ALA A 107 -5.00 -13.75 -8.37
CA ALA A 107 -4.84 -12.65 -9.32
C ALA A 107 -6.18 -11.94 -9.59
N ALA A 108 -7.29 -12.67 -9.63
CA ALA A 108 -8.61 -12.10 -9.85
C ALA A 108 -9.23 -11.45 -8.61
N THR A 109 -9.01 -12.02 -7.41
CA THR A 109 -9.70 -11.60 -6.18
C THR A 109 -8.85 -10.73 -5.25
N SER A 110 -7.53 -10.87 -5.31
CA SER A 110 -6.60 -10.29 -4.33
C SER A 110 -5.23 -10.02 -4.97
N PRO A 111 -5.19 -9.17 -6.03
CA PRO A 111 -4.02 -9.07 -6.88
C PRO A 111 -2.77 -8.55 -6.16
N PHE A 112 -2.91 -7.66 -5.18
CA PHE A 112 -1.78 -7.19 -4.38
C PHE A 112 -1.22 -8.24 -3.43
N ALA A 113 -2.04 -9.16 -2.92
CA ALA A 113 -1.56 -10.30 -2.14
C ALA A 113 -0.76 -11.28 -3.01
N LEU A 114 -1.16 -11.44 -4.29
CA LEU A 114 -0.36 -12.17 -5.27
C LEU A 114 1.00 -11.49 -5.49
N LEU A 115 1.03 -10.17 -5.73
CA LEU A 115 2.28 -9.43 -5.89
C LEU A 115 3.16 -9.54 -4.63
N GLY A 116 2.56 -9.49 -3.44
CA GLY A 116 3.27 -9.71 -2.18
C GLY A 116 3.86 -11.10 -2.03
N ALA A 117 3.15 -12.15 -2.48
CA ALA A 117 3.68 -13.52 -2.48
C ALA A 117 4.87 -13.68 -3.43
N LEU A 118 4.88 -12.98 -4.57
CA LEU A 118 5.95 -13.07 -5.56
C LEU A 118 7.20 -12.23 -5.20
N PHE A 119 7.00 -11.07 -4.57
CA PHE A 119 8.09 -10.09 -4.36
C PHE A 119 8.44 -9.82 -2.89
N GLY A 120 7.56 -10.16 -1.93
CA GLY A 120 7.64 -9.70 -0.54
C GLY A 120 7.33 -10.77 0.51
N GLY A 121 7.52 -12.05 0.19
CA GLY A 121 7.35 -13.14 1.17
C GLY A 121 5.91 -13.33 1.68
N GLY A 122 4.90 -12.81 0.98
CA GLY A 122 3.49 -13.01 1.31
C GLY A 122 2.79 -11.86 2.02
N GLU A 123 3.43 -10.70 2.18
CA GLU A 123 2.79 -9.50 2.74
C GLU A 123 1.64 -8.99 1.83
N ASP A 124 0.49 -8.61 2.40
CA ASP A 124 -0.60 -8.03 1.62
C ASP A 124 -0.30 -6.59 1.21
N LEU A 125 0.13 -6.36 -0.04
CA LEU A 125 0.51 -5.06 -0.58
C LEU A 125 -0.66 -4.11 -0.87
N SER A 126 -1.91 -4.46 -0.53
CA SER A 126 -3.10 -3.68 -0.90
C SER A 126 -3.31 -2.38 -0.14
N PHE A 127 -2.48 -2.07 0.85
CA PHE A 127 -2.59 -0.85 1.66
C PHE A 127 -1.28 -0.45 2.33
N VAL A 128 -1.19 0.80 2.81
CA VAL A 128 -0.16 1.26 3.76
C VAL A 128 -0.80 2.10 4.87
N GLU A 129 -0.40 1.87 6.11
CA GLU A 129 -0.93 2.58 7.28
C GLU A 129 -0.10 3.82 7.64
N PHE A 130 -0.78 4.80 8.23
CA PHE A 130 -0.19 6.04 8.72
C PHE A 130 -0.46 6.22 10.20
N ASP A 131 0.39 7.02 10.84
CA ASP A 131 0.10 7.53 12.17
C ASP A 131 -1.02 8.58 12.12
N TYR A 132 -1.76 8.69 13.22
CA TYR A 132 -2.90 9.57 13.31
C TYR A 132 -2.47 11.04 13.11
N GLY A 133 -3.15 11.74 12.21
CA GLY A 133 -2.87 13.12 11.82
C GLY A 133 -1.61 13.31 10.98
N ARG A 134 -0.96 12.23 10.51
CA ARG A 134 0.30 12.29 9.74
C ARG A 134 0.13 11.79 8.31
N SER A 135 0.86 12.43 7.40
CA SER A 135 1.04 12.05 5.99
C SER A 135 2.46 11.58 5.68
N SER A 136 3.35 11.54 6.68
CA SER A 136 4.69 10.96 6.57
C SER A 136 4.64 9.43 6.56
N LEU A 137 5.41 8.81 5.68
CA LEU A 137 5.53 7.36 5.60
C LEU A 137 6.32 6.82 6.79
N THR A 138 5.82 5.74 7.40
CA THR A 138 6.52 4.97 8.44
C THR A 138 7.53 4.00 7.81
N ASP A 139 8.48 3.48 8.58
CA ASP A 139 9.44 2.49 8.08
C ASP A 139 8.76 1.23 7.53
N THR A 140 7.66 0.81 8.17
CA THR A 140 6.83 -0.31 7.70
C THR A 140 6.19 0.02 6.36
N ALA A 141 5.62 1.22 6.21
CA ALA A 141 5.04 1.66 4.95
C ALA A 141 6.12 1.74 3.84
N ILE A 142 7.31 2.24 4.15
CA ILE A 142 8.43 2.31 3.20
C ILE A 142 8.80 0.93 2.66
N LYS A 143 9.04 -0.06 3.53
CA LYS A 143 9.39 -1.45 3.10
C LYS A 143 8.32 -2.07 2.21
N LYS A 144 7.06 -1.83 2.56
CA LYS A 144 5.91 -2.32 1.79
C LYS A 144 5.83 -1.65 0.41
N LEU A 145 6.04 -0.34 0.35
CA LEU A 145 6.08 0.41 -0.89
C LEU A 145 7.29 0.03 -1.77
N GLU A 146 8.45 -0.28 -1.20
CA GLU A 146 9.60 -0.79 -1.95
C GLU A 146 9.27 -2.11 -2.65
N THR A 147 8.57 -3.00 -1.95
CA THR A 147 8.10 -4.28 -2.51
C THR A 147 7.08 -4.05 -3.62
N LEU A 148 6.10 -3.16 -3.37
CA LEU A 148 5.13 -2.77 -4.39
C LEU A 148 5.82 -2.16 -5.61
N ASN A 149 6.85 -1.34 -5.43
CA ASN A 149 7.58 -0.70 -6.52
C ASN A 149 8.30 -1.73 -7.40
N LYS A 150 8.93 -2.74 -6.80
CA LYS A 150 9.51 -3.89 -7.53
C LYS A 150 8.45 -4.62 -8.35
N ALA A 151 7.29 -4.88 -7.73
CA ALA A 151 6.18 -5.55 -8.40
C ALA A 151 5.64 -4.72 -9.58
N LEU A 152 5.44 -3.42 -9.42
CA LEU A 152 4.94 -2.52 -10.47
C LEU A 152 5.96 -2.28 -11.59
N GLN A 153 7.25 -2.31 -11.26
CA GLN A 153 8.32 -2.32 -12.24
C GLN A 153 8.19 -3.57 -13.12
N ASP A 154 8.07 -4.75 -12.51
CA ASP A 154 8.02 -6.02 -13.25
C ASP A 154 6.69 -6.25 -13.99
N ARG A 155 5.61 -5.56 -13.58
CA ARG A 155 4.27 -5.68 -14.18
C ARG A 155 3.86 -4.39 -14.89
N PRO A 156 4.37 -4.06 -16.10
CA PRO A 156 4.16 -2.75 -16.71
C PRO A 156 2.73 -2.51 -17.19
N ALA A 157 1.95 -3.58 -17.41
CA ALA A 157 0.56 -3.48 -17.84
C ALA A 157 -0.42 -3.13 -16.70
N VAL A 158 0.05 -3.06 -15.44
CA VAL A 158 -0.79 -2.82 -14.27
C VAL A 158 -0.90 -1.33 -13.98
N ASN A 159 -2.13 -0.84 -13.91
CA ASN A 159 -2.45 0.51 -13.45
C ASN A 159 -2.92 0.45 -11.99
N VAL A 160 -2.52 1.44 -11.19
CA VAL A 160 -2.83 1.50 -9.77
C VAL A 160 -3.59 2.78 -9.43
N GLU A 161 -4.74 2.60 -8.81
CA GLU A 161 -5.44 3.67 -8.11
C GLU A 161 -4.98 3.71 -6.64
N ILE A 162 -4.77 4.93 -6.14
CA ILE A 162 -4.26 5.24 -4.80
C ILE A 162 -5.35 6.04 -4.10
N VAL A 163 -5.93 5.47 -3.05
CA VAL A 163 -7.06 6.06 -2.34
C VAL A 163 -6.66 6.32 -0.89
N GLY A 164 -6.59 7.60 -0.50
CA GLY A 164 -6.29 7.99 0.86
C GLY A 164 -7.53 8.01 1.75
N TYR A 165 -7.35 7.57 2.99
CA TYR A 165 -8.40 7.53 4.01
C TYR A 165 -7.91 8.09 5.34
N VAL A 166 -8.87 8.35 6.22
CA VAL A 166 -8.67 8.86 7.58
C VAL A 166 -9.60 8.15 8.56
N ASP A 167 -9.19 8.12 9.82
CA ASP A 167 -10.03 7.87 10.98
C ASP A 167 -10.57 9.24 11.47
N PRO A 168 -11.86 9.57 11.28
CA PRO A 168 -12.38 10.92 11.55
C PRO A 168 -12.19 11.42 12.99
N GLU A 169 -12.09 10.53 13.96
CA GLU A 169 -11.89 10.87 15.36
C GLU A 169 -10.40 10.95 15.68
N LYS A 170 -9.67 9.86 15.43
CA LYS A 170 -8.26 9.77 15.81
C LYS A 170 -7.37 10.66 14.97
N ASP A 171 -7.63 10.80 13.68
CA ASP A 171 -6.89 11.75 12.83
C ASP A 171 -7.21 13.19 13.21
N ARG A 172 -8.42 13.50 13.70
CA ARG A 172 -8.76 14.85 14.16
C ARG A 172 -7.95 15.20 15.40
N GLU A 173 -7.83 14.29 16.36
CA GLU A 173 -6.95 14.47 17.53
C GLU A 173 -5.48 14.53 17.13
N GLY A 174 -5.04 13.65 16.24
CA GLY A 174 -3.68 13.64 15.70
C GLY A 174 -3.32 14.97 15.02
N LEU A 175 -4.23 15.53 14.23
CA LEU A 175 -4.07 16.84 13.60
C LEU A 175 -4.02 17.98 14.61
N LYS A 176 -4.82 17.94 15.68
CA LYS A 176 -4.72 18.94 16.77
C LYS A 176 -3.33 18.94 17.39
N ASN A 177 -2.81 17.75 17.71
CA ASN A 177 -1.46 17.59 18.27
C ASN A 177 -0.38 18.03 17.29
N LEU A 178 -0.53 17.72 16.00
CA LEU A 178 0.37 18.19 14.94
C LEU A 178 0.39 19.72 14.86
N LEU A 179 -0.78 20.35 14.84
CA LEU A 179 -0.92 21.81 14.74
C LEU A 179 -0.35 22.51 15.98
N LEU A 180 -0.59 21.97 17.18
CA LEU A 180 0.05 22.44 18.40
C LEU A 180 1.58 22.38 18.27
N SER A 181 2.13 21.22 17.90
CA SER A 181 3.57 21.04 17.70
C SER A 181 4.14 22.02 16.68
N ARG A 182 3.45 22.23 15.54
CA ARG A 182 3.84 23.22 14.52
C ARG A 182 3.83 24.65 15.05
N ARG A 183 2.86 25.04 15.87
CA ARG A 183 2.81 26.36 16.51
C ARG A 183 4.01 26.60 17.43
N VAL A 184 4.40 25.59 18.21
CA VAL A 184 5.61 25.64 19.06
C VAL A 184 6.87 25.71 18.19
N LYS A 185 7.00 24.83 17.20
CA LYS A 185 8.13 24.82 16.25
C LYS A 185 8.27 26.13 15.49
N ALA A 186 7.17 26.78 15.12
CA ALA A 186 7.19 28.07 14.45
C ALA A 186 7.81 29.18 15.30
N GLN A 187 7.68 29.14 16.63
CA GLN A 187 8.36 30.11 17.51
C GLN A 187 9.87 29.89 17.51
N LYS A 188 10.32 28.63 17.60
CA LYS A 188 11.74 28.30 17.47
C LYS A 188 12.29 28.66 16.09
N ALA A 189 11.54 28.37 15.03
CA ALA A 189 11.91 28.73 13.66
C ALA A 189 12.15 30.24 13.51
N LYS A 190 11.29 31.08 14.12
CA LYS A 190 11.46 32.55 14.13
C LYS A 190 12.73 32.98 14.85
N ASP A 191 13.06 32.34 15.98
CA ASP A 191 14.30 32.66 16.71
C ASP A 191 15.55 32.21 15.96
N LEU A 192 15.51 31.05 15.29
CA LEU A 192 16.59 30.59 14.41
C LEU A 192 16.72 31.45 13.15
N ALA A 193 15.61 31.95 12.60
CA ALA A 193 15.62 32.80 11.41
C ALA A 193 16.36 34.13 11.67
N LYS A 194 16.21 34.70 12.88
CA LYS A 194 17.00 35.89 13.31
C LYS A 194 18.51 35.63 13.33
N LYS A 195 18.92 34.36 13.39
CA LYS A 195 20.32 33.91 13.37
C LYS A 195 20.75 33.35 12.01
N SER A 196 19.88 33.37 11.00
CA SER A 196 20.10 32.71 9.70
C SER A 196 20.32 31.19 9.78
N GLU A 197 19.74 30.52 10.78
CA GLU A 197 19.88 29.08 11.05
C GLU A 197 18.56 28.30 10.89
N ALA A 198 17.50 28.94 10.37
CA ALA A 198 16.20 28.31 10.26
C ALA A 198 16.18 27.20 9.18
N PRO A 199 15.66 25.99 9.48
CA PRO A 199 15.41 24.97 8.47
C PRO A 199 14.43 25.44 7.39
N ALA A 200 14.48 24.78 6.23
CA ALA A 200 13.59 25.09 5.10
C ALA A 200 12.10 24.88 5.43
N ARG A 201 11.76 23.92 6.30
CA ARG A 201 10.39 23.64 6.73
C ARG A 201 10.27 23.70 8.24
N VAL A 202 9.13 24.22 8.72
CA VAL A 202 8.82 24.27 10.16
C VAL A 202 8.80 22.87 10.78
N ASP A 203 8.38 21.86 10.04
CA ASP A 203 8.32 20.48 10.54
C ASP A 203 9.72 19.90 10.86
N ASP A 204 10.78 20.41 10.23
CA ASP A 204 12.16 19.95 10.42
C ASP A 204 12.81 20.53 11.68
N VAL A 205 12.17 21.52 12.30
CA VAL A 205 12.64 22.12 13.55
C VAL A 205 12.55 21.10 14.69
N LYS A 206 13.69 20.81 15.32
CA LYS A 206 13.78 19.98 16.53
C LYS A 206 13.69 20.86 17.78
N ILE A 207 12.91 20.44 18.77
CA ILE A 207 12.78 21.11 20.07
C ILE A 207 13.27 20.14 21.14
N GLY A 208 14.29 20.53 21.91
CA GLY A 208 14.75 19.75 23.06
C GLY A 208 13.76 19.85 24.23
N PRO A 209 13.72 18.84 25.14
CA PRO A 209 12.84 18.87 26.32
C PRO A 209 12.99 20.14 27.17
N GLU A 210 14.22 20.61 27.34
CA GLU A 210 14.59 21.81 28.11
C GLU A 210 14.10 23.11 27.46
N GLU A 211 13.92 23.12 26.14
CA GLU A 211 13.47 24.29 25.39
C GLU A 211 11.94 24.32 25.19
N TYR A 212 11.28 23.19 25.40
CA TYR A 212 9.87 23.01 25.04
C TYR A 212 8.96 24.01 25.75
N GLU A 213 9.10 24.15 27.07
CA GLU A 213 8.28 25.07 27.86
C GLU A 213 8.42 26.53 27.38
N LYS A 214 9.66 26.94 27.04
CA LYS A 214 9.94 28.29 26.53
C LYS A 214 9.14 28.57 25.25
N TYR A 215 9.26 27.69 24.25
CA TYR A 215 8.59 27.90 22.96
C TYR A 215 7.08 27.66 23.04
N LEU A 216 6.62 26.76 23.92
CA LEU A 216 5.20 26.55 24.18
C LEU A 216 4.57 27.81 24.77
N ARG A 217 5.24 28.46 25.74
CA ARG A 217 4.79 29.73 26.32
C ARG A 217 4.72 30.85 25.28
N LEU A 218 5.69 30.93 24.38
CA LEU A 218 5.66 31.88 23.25
C LEU A 218 4.50 31.59 22.29
N ALA A 219 4.25 30.31 21.97
CA ALA A 219 3.16 29.90 21.10
C ALA A 219 1.80 30.22 21.75
N TYR A 220 1.60 29.83 23.01
CA TYR A 220 0.42 30.16 23.81
C TYR A 220 0.21 31.68 23.92
N GLY A 221 1.29 32.45 24.12
CA GLY A 221 1.28 33.91 24.12
C GLY A 221 0.75 34.52 22.82
N ALA A 222 1.09 33.92 21.68
CA ALA A 222 0.66 34.37 20.35
C ALA A 222 -0.80 33.99 19.99
N GLU A 223 -1.43 33.08 20.75
CA GLU A 223 -2.81 32.68 20.50
C GLU A 223 -3.83 33.79 20.81
N LYS A 224 -4.91 33.82 20.04
CA LYS A 224 -5.96 34.86 20.10
C LYS A 224 -7.18 34.48 20.94
N PHE A 225 -7.26 33.25 21.44
CA PHE A 225 -8.40 32.83 22.28
C PHE A 225 -8.34 33.47 23.68
N ALA A 226 -9.47 33.48 24.39
CA ALA A 226 -9.58 34.05 25.72
C ALA A 226 -8.71 33.27 26.73
N LYS A 227 -7.78 33.96 27.39
CA LYS A 227 -6.84 33.37 28.36
C LYS A 227 -7.33 33.61 29.79
N PRO A 228 -7.26 32.61 30.69
CA PRO A 228 -7.64 32.80 32.08
C PRO A 228 -6.76 33.89 32.73
N ARG A 229 -7.44 34.81 33.42
CA ARG A 229 -6.83 35.91 34.16
C ARG A 229 -6.94 35.63 35.66
N ASN A 230 -5.95 36.06 36.42
CA ASN A 230 -6.00 36.04 37.88
C ASN A 230 -7.00 37.08 38.41
N ILE A 231 -7.30 37.01 39.71
CA ILE A 231 -8.18 37.95 40.43
C ILE A 231 -7.80 39.44 40.30
N ILE A 232 -6.57 39.76 39.85
CA ILE A 232 -6.06 41.13 39.62
C ILE A 232 -6.08 41.50 38.10
N GLY A 233 -6.66 40.66 37.23
CA GLY A 233 -6.79 40.94 35.79
C GLY A 233 -5.56 40.63 34.93
N LEU A 234 -4.44 40.19 35.52
CA LEU A 234 -3.24 39.75 34.80
C LEU A 234 -3.37 38.31 34.28
N THR A 235 -2.77 38.00 33.13
CA THR A 235 -2.72 36.63 32.59
C THR A 235 -1.98 35.70 33.55
N LYS A 236 -2.63 34.61 33.98
CA LYS A 236 -2.05 33.63 34.89
C LYS A 236 -0.85 32.94 34.23
N LYS A 237 0.25 32.74 34.96
CA LYS A 237 1.31 31.80 34.54
C LYS A 237 0.75 30.39 34.68
N LEU A 238 0.53 29.71 33.55
CA LEU A 238 -0.05 28.37 33.52
C LEU A 238 1.04 27.29 33.42
N PRO A 239 0.89 26.16 34.10
CA PRO A 239 1.70 24.95 33.86
C PRO A 239 1.59 24.46 32.41
N VAL A 240 2.61 23.72 31.97
CA VAL A 240 2.67 23.13 30.60
C VAL A 240 1.38 22.39 30.22
N PRO A 241 0.86 21.44 31.02
CA PRO A 241 -0.34 20.68 30.65
C PRO A 241 -1.60 21.56 30.48
N GLU A 242 -1.70 22.65 31.24
CA GLU A 242 -2.84 23.58 31.14
C GLU A 242 -2.76 24.42 29.86
N MET A 243 -1.55 24.88 29.47
CA MET A 243 -1.34 25.59 28.21
C MET A 243 -1.70 24.69 27.02
N GLU A 244 -1.21 23.45 27.01
CA GLU A 244 -1.51 22.47 25.96
C GLU A 244 -3.01 22.19 25.85
N LYS A 245 -3.67 21.91 26.97
CA LYS A 245 -5.11 21.66 27.02
C LYS A 245 -5.91 22.82 26.44
N LEU A 246 -5.59 24.06 26.82
CA LEU A 246 -6.27 25.24 26.29
C LEU A 246 -6.02 25.42 24.79
N MET A 247 -4.78 25.22 24.32
CA MET A 247 -4.48 25.30 22.89
C MET A 247 -5.22 24.21 22.10
N LEU A 248 -5.17 22.95 22.54
CA LEU A 248 -5.85 21.83 21.87
C LEU A 248 -7.37 22.00 21.83
N THR A 249 -7.95 22.56 22.88
CA THR A 249 -9.40 22.84 22.95
C THR A 249 -9.81 23.90 21.91
N ASN A 250 -8.94 24.88 21.65
CA ASN A 250 -9.18 25.97 20.70
C ASN A 250 -8.68 25.68 19.27
N ILE A 251 -7.97 24.57 19.04
CA ILE A 251 -7.63 24.13 17.69
C ILE A 251 -8.86 23.47 17.06
N ALA A 252 -9.44 24.14 16.07
CA ALA A 252 -10.48 23.58 15.23
C ALA A 252 -9.84 22.79 14.08
N VAL A 253 -10.28 21.55 13.90
CA VAL A 253 -9.97 20.70 12.74
C VAL A 253 -11.30 20.37 12.07
N LYS A 254 -11.44 20.82 10.82
CA LYS A 254 -12.64 20.67 10.00
C LYS A 254 -12.53 19.41 9.14
N ASP A 255 -13.65 19.02 8.54
CA ASP A 255 -13.71 17.90 7.61
C ASP A 255 -12.85 18.14 6.36
N GLU A 256 -12.69 19.40 5.94
CA GLU A 256 -11.77 19.76 4.86
C GLU A 256 -10.30 19.44 5.20
N ASP A 257 -9.88 19.67 6.46
CA ASP A 257 -8.53 19.31 6.92
C ASP A 257 -8.31 17.79 6.86
N LEU A 258 -9.35 17.01 7.16
CA LEU A 258 -9.33 15.55 7.03
C LEU A 258 -9.28 15.10 5.56
N ARG A 259 -10.00 15.78 4.65
CA ARG A 259 -9.90 15.51 3.20
C ARG A 259 -8.49 15.81 2.68
N ASN A 260 -7.91 16.91 3.14
CA ASN A 260 -6.55 17.29 2.80
C ASN A 260 -5.54 16.27 3.32
N LEU A 261 -5.69 15.78 4.57
CA LEU A 261 -4.84 14.73 5.11
C LEU A 261 -4.91 13.43 4.29
N ALA A 262 -6.10 13.01 3.87
CA ALA A 262 -6.27 11.86 2.98
C ALA A 262 -5.54 12.04 1.64
N LEU A 263 -5.68 13.22 1.03
CA LEU A 263 -5.00 13.57 -0.22
C LEU A 263 -3.48 13.63 -0.06
N GLU A 264 -2.98 14.22 1.03
CA GLU A 264 -1.56 14.26 1.36
C GLU A 264 -0.98 12.86 1.50
N ARG A 265 -1.68 11.93 2.17
CA ARG A 265 -1.25 10.53 2.29
C ARG A 265 -1.15 9.84 0.93
N ALA A 266 -2.17 9.98 0.09
CA ALA A 266 -2.15 9.42 -1.27
C ALA A 266 -1.01 10.02 -2.11
N THR A 267 -0.75 11.32 -1.95
CA THR A 267 0.33 12.03 -2.63
C THR A 267 1.70 11.56 -2.14
N SER A 268 1.93 11.46 -0.83
CA SER A 268 3.17 10.92 -0.25
C SER A 268 3.50 9.52 -0.78
N VAL A 269 2.48 8.66 -0.90
CA VAL A 269 2.62 7.31 -1.48
C VAL A 269 2.97 7.38 -2.97
N LYS A 270 2.24 8.18 -3.75
CA LYS A 270 2.50 8.35 -5.19
C LYS A 270 3.92 8.86 -5.42
N ASP A 271 4.31 9.91 -4.72
CA ASP A 271 5.64 10.52 -4.82
C ASP A 271 6.73 9.50 -4.46
N PHE A 272 6.53 8.69 -3.42
CA PHE A 272 7.47 7.64 -3.06
C PHE A 272 7.66 6.61 -4.19
N ILE A 273 6.58 6.15 -4.82
CA ILE A 273 6.65 5.18 -5.93
C ILE A 273 7.42 5.81 -7.12
N LEU A 274 7.13 7.08 -7.43
CA LEU A 274 7.73 7.81 -8.56
C LEU A 274 9.21 8.12 -8.38
N ARG A 275 9.71 8.29 -7.15
CA ARG A 275 11.15 8.55 -6.88
C ARG A 275 12.10 7.49 -7.44
N SER A 276 11.61 6.29 -7.74
CA SER A 276 12.42 5.23 -8.34
C SER A 276 12.74 5.44 -9.82
N ASP A 277 12.00 6.33 -10.51
CA ASP A 277 11.98 6.52 -11.96
C ASP A 277 11.71 5.23 -12.78
N LYS A 278 11.25 4.16 -12.11
CA LYS A 278 11.02 2.83 -12.71
C LYS A 278 9.55 2.56 -13.02
N VAL A 279 8.64 3.35 -12.47
CA VAL A 279 7.19 3.27 -12.69
C VAL A 279 6.72 4.55 -13.36
N ALA A 280 6.04 4.41 -14.50
CA ALA A 280 5.58 5.55 -15.28
C ALA A 280 4.46 6.33 -14.57
N PRO A 281 4.48 7.68 -14.54
CA PRO A 281 3.48 8.50 -13.85
C PRO A 281 2.04 8.28 -14.31
N ASN A 282 1.83 7.96 -15.59
CA ASN A 282 0.52 7.70 -16.18
C ASN A 282 -0.11 6.37 -15.72
N ARG A 283 0.57 5.59 -14.88
CA ARG A 283 0.05 4.36 -14.28
C ARG A 283 -0.49 4.55 -12.86
N LEU A 284 -0.27 5.73 -12.25
CA LEU A 284 -0.61 6.01 -10.85
C LEU A 284 -1.67 7.11 -10.74
N PHE A 285 -2.86 6.71 -10.29
CA PHE A 285 -4.03 7.58 -10.24
C PHE A 285 -4.43 7.82 -8.78
N ILE A 286 -4.39 9.07 -8.32
CA ILE A 286 -4.99 9.40 -7.02
C ILE A 286 -6.49 9.52 -7.24
N VAL A 287 -7.27 8.77 -6.45
CA VAL A 287 -8.73 8.82 -6.47
C VAL A 287 -9.20 9.34 -5.12
N GLN A 288 -10.07 10.34 -5.15
CA GLN A 288 -10.66 10.87 -3.94
C GLN A 288 -11.70 9.87 -3.40
N ALA A 289 -11.56 9.51 -2.13
CA ALA A 289 -12.53 8.65 -1.47
C ALA A 289 -13.88 9.39 -1.33
N GLN A 290 -14.98 8.68 -1.62
CA GLN A 290 -16.33 9.22 -1.39
C GLN A 290 -16.61 9.41 0.11
N ASN A 291 -16.08 8.50 0.93
CA ASN A 291 -16.18 8.51 2.38
C ASN A 291 -14.79 8.65 3.03
N PHE A 292 -14.74 9.18 4.25
CA PHE A 292 -13.48 9.31 5.00
C PHE A 292 -12.85 7.98 5.38
N THR A 293 -13.67 7.00 5.73
CA THR A 293 -13.24 5.70 6.22
C THR A 293 -13.28 4.65 5.10
N PRO A 294 -12.31 3.73 5.08
CA PRO A 294 -12.36 2.60 4.17
C PRO A 294 -13.27 1.51 4.72
N GLU A 295 -13.48 0.45 3.94
CA GLU A 295 -14.10 -0.77 4.45
C GLU A 295 -13.31 -1.30 5.65
N LYS A 296 -14.03 -1.67 6.71
CA LYS A 296 -13.45 -2.18 7.94
C LYS A 296 -12.80 -3.53 7.67
N LYS A 297 -11.53 -3.64 8.01
CA LYS A 297 -10.75 -4.87 7.98
C LYS A 297 -10.16 -5.10 9.37
N GLU A 298 -10.17 -6.34 9.84
CA GLU A 298 -9.62 -6.66 11.17
C GLU A 298 -8.14 -6.25 11.26
N ASN A 299 -7.76 -5.73 12.44
CA ASN A 299 -6.39 -5.32 12.75
C ASN A 299 -5.77 -4.24 11.84
N LEU A 300 -6.57 -3.53 11.04
CA LEU A 300 -6.11 -2.43 10.20
C LEU A 300 -6.73 -1.09 10.62
N LYS A 301 -5.88 -0.07 10.74
CA LYS A 301 -6.30 1.33 10.95
C LYS A 301 -7.11 1.84 9.75
N ALA A 302 -8.03 2.77 10.01
CA ALA A 302 -8.69 3.53 8.95
C ALA A 302 -7.78 4.61 8.35
N SER A 303 -6.81 5.11 9.13
CA SER A 303 -5.75 6.02 8.71
C SER A 303 -4.74 5.34 7.78
N ARG A 304 -5.15 5.08 6.54
CA ARG A 304 -4.36 4.33 5.57
C ARG A 304 -4.59 4.81 4.15
N VAL A 305 -3.76 4.32 3.24
CA VAL A 305 -3.98 4.39 1.79
C VAL A 305 -4.24 2.98 1.28
N ASP A 306 -5.30 2.79 0.51
CA ASP A 306 -5.59 1.52 -0.17
C ASP A 306 -5.21 1.63 -1.66
N PHE A 307 -4.78 0.51 -2.23
CA PHE A 307 -4.45 0.36 -3.64
C PHE A 307 -5.51 -0.48 -4.36
N ARG A 308 -5.84 -0.08 -5.59
CA ARG A 308 -6.75 -0.84 -6.47
C ARG A 308 -6.14 -0.99 -7.85
N ILE A 309 -6.43 -2.10 -8.51
CA ILE A 309 -6.02 -2.33 -9.89
C ILE A 309 -7.15 -1.93 -10.82
N LYS A 310 -6.76 -1.23 -11.88
CA LYS A 310 -7.64 -0.80 -12.96
C LYS A 310 -7.39 -1.60 -14.23
#